data_AF-A0AAE0VQM9-F1
#
_entry.id   AF-A0AAE0VQM9-F1
#
_cell.length_a   1.000
_cell.length_b   1.000
_cell.length_c   1.000
_cell.angle_alpha   90.00
_cell.angle_beta   90.00
_cell.angle_gamma   90.00
#
_symmetry.space_group_name_H-M   'P 1'
#
loop_
_entity.id
_entity.type
_entity.pdbx_description
1 polymer ?
#
loop_
_entity_poly.entity_id
_entity_poly.type
_entity_poly.pdbx_seq_one_letter_code
_entity_poly.pdbx_strand_id
1 'polypeptide(L)'
;MTQEQIESLYGDLAQGLRLNTKEFLNLLTDPATDELARIGWKYACTRGVAYTPAFMVNDISVGADDSWTLADWQQVIDPLLNGGLKHSRIHFNEIPTHFKTPNNKTCPVDTRKCEYLPGKIECCTKGENCIPNVGCRC
;
A
#
# COMPACT_ATOMS: atom_id res chain seq x y z
N MET A 1 33.33 -10.78 -20.10
CA MET A 1 32.87 -9.54 -19.46
C MET A 1 33.32 -9.58 -18.01
N THR A 2 34.16 -8.63 -17.59
CA THR A 2 34.66 -8.53 -16.21
C THR A 2 33.76 -7.62 -15.37
N GLN A 3 33.92 -7.66 -14.05
CA GLN A 3 33.21 -6.73 -13.15
C GLN A 3 33.49 -5.26 -13.54
N GLU A 4 34.75 -4.91 -13.78
CA GLU A 4 35.14 -3.56 -14.20
C GLU A 4 34.46 -3.13 -15.51
N GLN A 5 34.31 -4.06 -16.47
CA GLN A 5 33.60 -3.78 -17.73
C GLN A 5 32.11 -3.52 -17.49
N ILE A 6 31.50 -4.21 -16.53
CA ILE A 6 30.08 -4.03 -16.16
C ILE A 6 29.89 -2.70 -15.42
N GLU A 7 30.76 -2.39 -14.48
CA GLU A 7 30.74 -1.13 -13.73
C GLU A 7 30.93 0.06 -14.66
N SER A 8 31.88 -0.01 -15.61
CA SER A 8 32.05 1.04 -16.62
C SER A 8 30.78 1.23 -17.45
N LEU A 9 30.19 0.14 -17.94
CA LEU A 9 28.98 0.19 -18.75
C LEU A 9 27.81 0.85 -17.99
N TYR A 10 27.57 0.44 -16.74
CA TYR A 10 26.50 1.04 -15.95
C TYR A 10 26.81 2.48 -15.52
N GLY A 11 28.08 2.81 -15.28
CA GLY A 11 28.52 4.16 -14.97
C GLY A 11 28.25 5.14 -16.12
N ASP A 12 28.53 4.73 -17.36
CA ASP A 12 28.27 5.51 -18.57
C ASP A 12 26.76 5.73 -18.78
N LEU A 13 25.94 4.69 -18.56
CA LEU A 13 24.48 4.80 -18.61
C LEU A 13 23.94 5.76 -17.55
N ALA A 14 24.43 5.65 -16.31
CA ALA A 14 24.05 6.54 -15.22
C ALA A 14 24.41 8.00 -15.53
N GLN A 15 25.59 8.23 -16.12
CA GLN A 15 26.01 9.56 -16.57
C GLN A 15 25.08 10.11 -17.66
N GLY A 16 24.69 9.27 -18.64
CA GLY A 16 23.74 9.63 -19.69
C GLY A 16 22.37 10.07 -19.15
N LEU A 17 21.96 9.48 -18.02
CA LEU A 17 20.75 9.84 -17.27
C LEU A 17 20.94 11.01 -16.29
N ARG A 18 22.12 11.65 -16.29
CA ARG A 18 22.50 12.77 -15.40
C ARG A 18 22.48 12.40 -13.91
N LEU A 19 22.73 11.13 -13.59
CA LEU A 19 22.93 10.67 -12.23
C LEU A 19 24.39 10.88 -11.80
N ASN A 20 24.63 10.98 -10.50
CA ASN A 20 25.99 11.00 -9.97
C ASN A 20 26.61 9.61 -10.16
N THR A 21 27.51 9.45 -11.13
CA THR A 21 28.14 8.17 -11.47
C THR A 21 28.84 7.52 -10.27
N LYS A 22 29.55 8.31 -9.45
CA LYS A 22 30.27 7.78 -8.28
C LYS A 22 29.30 7.23 -7.24
N GLU A 23 28.24 7.97 -6.96
CA GLU A 23 27.21 7.54 -6.02
C GLU A 23 26.46 6.31 -6.54
N PHE A 24 26.10 6.30 -7.81
CA PHE A 24 25.47 5.16 -8.47
C PHE A 24 26.32 3.90 -8.38
N LEU A 25 27.63 3.99 -8.71
CA LEU A 25 28.53 2.84 -8.65
C LEU A 25 28.73 2.33 -7.22
N ASN A 26 28.79 3.24 -6.23
CA ASN A 26 28.86 2.83 -4.82
C ASN A 26 27.64 1.99 -4.41
N LEU A 27 26.44 2.30 -4.93
CA LEU A 27 25.22 1.55 -4.64
C LEU A 27 25.23 0.13 -5.22
N LEU A 28 26.02 -0.16 -6.26
CA LEU A 28 26.15 -1.53 -6.79
C LEU A 28 26.78 -2.51 -5.78
N THR A 29 27.54 -1.99 -4.82
CA THR A 29 28.19 -2.77 -3.75
C THR A 29 27.64 -2.45 -2.36
N ASP A 30 26.58 -1.65 -2.27
CA ASP A 30 25.98 -1.24 -1.00
C ASP A 30 25.24 -2.41 -0.33
N PRO A 31 25.54 -2.75 0.94
CA PRO A 31 24.91 -3.87 1.63
C PRO A 31 23.39 -3.76 1.76
N ALA A 32 22.84 -2.56 1.95
CA ALA A 32 21.40 -2.38 2.07
C ALA A 32 20.70 -2.59 0.72
N THR A 33 21.30 -2.14 -0.37
CA THR A 33 20.83 -2.38 -1.74
C THR A 33 20.84 -3.87 -2.07
N ASP A 34 21.91 -4.58 -1.71
CA ASP A 34 22.01 -6.04 -1.85
C ASP A 34 20.94 -6.78 -1.03
N GLU A 35 20.70 -6.36 0.21
CA GLU A 35 19.65 -6.92 1.06
C GLU A 35 18.26 -6.75 0.43
N LEU A 36 17.92 -5.54 -0.03
CA LEU A 36 16.66 -5.26 -0.71
C LEU A 36 16.49 -6.08 -1.99
N ALA A 37 17.54 -6.24 -2.78
CA ALA A 37 17.51 -7.08 -3.98
C ALA A 37 17.23 -8.55 -3.65
N ARG A 38 17.85 -9.09 -2.58
CA ARG A 38 17.59 -10.46 -2.10
C ARG A 38 16.16 -10.62 -1.58
N ILE A 39 15.64 -9.63 -0.86
CA ILE A 39 14.24 -9.65 -0.37
C ILE A 39 13.28 -9.66 -1.55
N GLY A 40 13.48 -8.81 -2.55
CA GLY A 40 12.66 -8.76 -3.76
C GLY A 40 12.67 -10.09 -4.52
N TRP A 41 13.86 -10.69 -4.71
CA TRP A 41 13.99 -11.99 -5.36
C TRP A 41 13.28 -13.10 -4.57
N LYS A 42 13.49 -13.19 -3.25
CA LYS A 42 12.81 -14.18 -2.39
C LYS A 42 11.29 -13.99 -2.44
N TYR A 43 10.83 -12.75 -2.36
CA TYR A 43 9.40 -12.43 -2.45
C TYR A 43 8.83 -12.95 -3.77
N ALA A 44 9.43 -12.62 -4.93
CA ALA A 44 8.99 -13.13 -6.23
C ALA A 44 8.96 -14.67 -6.29
N CYS A 45 10.00 -15.35 -5.81
CA CYS A 45 10.07 -16.81 -5.78
C CYS A 45 8.95 -17.44 -4.94
N THR A 46 8.65 -16.88 -3.76
CA THR A 46 7.58 -17.40 -2.90
C THR A 46 6.18 -17.26 -3.50
N ARG A 47 6.02 -16.41 -4.53
CA ARG A 47 4.77 -16.19 -5.26
C ARG A 47 4.73 -16.94 -6.60
N GLY A 48 5.75 -17.76 -6.88
CA GLY A 48 5.82 -18.56 -8.10
C GLY A 48 6.02 -17.73 -9.37
N VAL A 49 6.53 -16.50 -9.26
CA VAL A 49 6.82 -15.67 -10.44
C VAL A 49 7.93 -16.31 -11.26
N ALA A 50 7.62 -16.66 -12.50
CA ALA A 50 8.55 -17.33 -13.43
C ALA A 50 8.76 -16.58 -14.76
N TYR A 51 8.10 -15.43 -14.94
CA TYR A 51 8.12 -14.63 -16.17
C TYR A 51 7.82 -13.16 -15.85
N THR A 52 8.03 -12.30 -16.84
CA THR A 52 7.74 -10.86 -16.75
C THR A 52 6.97 -10.37 -18.00
N PRO A 53 6.02 -9.43 -17.85
CA PRO A 53 5.45 -8.98 -16.59
C PRO A 53 4.58 -10.08 -15.94
N ALA A 54 4.55 -10.09 -14.60
CA ALA A 54 3.65 -10.92 -13.82
C ALA A 54 2.91 -10.02 -12.83
N PHE A 55 1.59 -10.13 -12.81
CA PHE A 55 0.73 -9.18 -12.11
C PHE A 55 -0.03 -9.84 -10.96
N MET A 56 -0.05 -9.17 -9.82
CA MET A 56 -0.73 -9.64 -8.61
C MET A 56 -1.40 -8.48 -7.88
N VAL A 57 -2.55 -8.75 -7.27
CA VAL A 57 -3.25 -7.84 -6.36
C VAL A 57 -3.46 -8.57 -5.04
N ASN A 58 -2.89 -8.04 -3.95
CA ASN A 58 -2.91 -8.67 -2.61
C ASN A 58 -2.42 -10.13 -2.63
N ASP A 59 -1.25 -10.40 -3.23
CA ASP A 59 -0.66 -11.73 -3.44
C ASP A 59 -1.50 -12.71 -4.30
N ILE A 60 -2.61 -12.26 -4.91
CA ILE A 60 -3.43 -13.07 -5.84
C ILE A 60 -3.04 -12.70 -7.27
N SER A 61 -2.67 -13.70 -8.07
CA SER A 61 -2.41 -13.52 -9.50
C SER A 61 -3.66 -13.02 -10.21
N VAL A 62 -3.51 -11.95 -10.97
CA VAL A 62 -4.54 -11.47 -11.88
C VAL A 62 -4.16 -11.87 -13.30
N GLY A 63 -5.13 -12.27 -14.12
CA GLY A 63 -4.92 -12.65 -15.52
C GLY A 63 -4.64 -11.46 -16.43
N ALA A 64 -3.83 -10.52 -15.96
CA ALA A 64 -3.45 -9.32 -16.68
C ALA A 64 -2.24 -9.57 -17.58
N ASP A 65 -2.13 -8.74 -18.61
CA ASP A 65 -0.99 -8.67 -19.50
C ASP A 65 -0.55 -7.20 -19.70
N ASP A 66 0.48 -6.98 -20.52
CA ASP A 66 1.05 -5.66 -20.77
C ASP A 66 0.14 -4.75 -21.62
N SER A 67 -0.98 -5.24 -22.12
CA SER A 67 -1.97 -4.46 -22.87
C SER A 67 -3.07 -3.84 -22.01
N TRP A 68 -3.15 -4.24 -20.73
CA TRP A 68 -4.18 -3.75 -19.81
C TRP A 68 -4.15 -2.24 -19.64
N THR A 69 -5.32 -1.63 -19.83
CA THR A 69 -5.53 -0.18 -19.67
C THR A 69 -5.81 0.18 -18.21
N LEU A 70 -5.79 1.48 -17.90
CA LEU A 70 -6.23 1.98 -16.59
C LEU A 70 -7.66 1.53 -16.25
N ALA A 71 -8.55 1.47 -17.24
CA ALA A 71 -9.95 1.06 -17.03
C ALA A 71 -10.05 -0.41 -16.63
N ASP A 72 -9.19 -1.28 -17.16
CA ASP A 72 -9.14 -2.71 -16.80
C ASP A 72 -8.64 -2.89 -15.36
N TRP A 73 -7.61 -2.13 -14.97
CA TRP A 73 -7.11 -2.11 -13.60
C TRP A 73 -8.14 -1.61 -12.59
N GLN A 74 -8.89 -0.56 -12.93
CA GLN A 74 -9.97 -0.03 -12.09
C GLN A 74 -11.06 -1.08 -11.82
N GLN A 75 -11.40 -1.91 -12.80
CA GLN A 75 -12.39 -2.99 -12.61
C GLN A 75 -11.96 -4.03 -11.58
N VAL A 76 -10.64 -4.27 -11.43
CA VAL A 76 -10.10 -5.22 -10.45
C VAL A 76 -9.88 -4.56 -9.09
N ILE A 77 -9.33 -3.34 -9.07
CA ILE A 77 -8.87 -2.68 -7.83
C ILE A 77 -10.02 -1.97 -7.12
N ASP A 78 -10.86 -1.20 -7.83
CA ASP A 78 -11.88 -0.35 -7.21
C ASP A 78 -12.87 -1.14 -6.33
N PRO A 79 -13.33 -2.35 -6.72
CA PRO A 79 -14.18 -3.16 -5.85
C PRO A 79 -13.53 -3.56 -4.52
N LEU A 80 -12.20 -3.74 -4.48
CA LEU A 80 -11.47 -4.10 -3.26
C LEU A 80 -11.36 -2.90 -2.29
N LEU A 81 -11.48 -1.68 -2.80
CA LEU A 81 -11.43 -0.45 -2.02
C LEU A 81 -12.80 -0.04 -1.45
N ASN A 82 -13.89 -0.68 -1.88
CA ASN A 82 -15.27 -0.33 -1.51
C ASN A 82 -15.64 -0.63 -0.04
N GLY A 83 -14.70 -1.12 0.76
CA GLY A 83 -14.78 -1.16 2.22
C GLY A 83 -14.24 0.08 2.94
N GLY A 84 -13.58 1.03 2.25
CA GLY A 84 -12.76 2.04 2.93
C GLY A 84 -12.67 3.44 2.34
N LEU A 85 -12.83 3.67 1.03
CA LEU A 85 -12.71 5.04 0.48
C LEU A 85 -13.70 5.24 -0.67
N LYS A 86 -14.82 5.90 -0.37
CA LYS A 86 -15.60 6.56 -1.42
C LYS A 86 -14.67 7.59 -2.05
N HIS A 87 -14.40 7.44 -3.35
CA HIS A 87 -13.64 8.38 -4.15
C HIS A 87 -14.44 9.68 -4.32
N SER A 88 -14.57 10.45 -3.24
CA SER A 88 -14.85 11.87 -3.33
C SER A 88 -13.61 12.46 -3.97
N ARG A 89 -13.70 12.93 -5.23
CA ARG A 89 -12.71 13.87 -5.76
C ARG A 89 -12.55 14.96 -4.73
N ILE A 90 -11.40 15.03 -4.09
CA ILE A 90 -11.07 16.11 -3.17
C ILE A 90 -10.94 17.35 -4.06
N HIS A 91 -12.01 18.15 -4.15
CA HIS A 91 -11.92 19.49 -4.71
C HIS A 91 -11.10 20.32 -3.72
N PHE A 92 -9.82 20.54 -4.04
CA PHE A 92 -8.85 21.24 -3.18
C PHE A 92 -9.11 22.75 -2.97
N ASN A 93 -10.31 23.27 -3.28
CA ASN A 93 -10.60 24.70 -3.25
C ASN A 93 -11.80 25.12 -2.38
N GLU A 94 -12.35 24.24 -1.56
CA GLU A 94 -13.35 24.64 -0.56
C GLU A 94 -12.89 24.18 0.81
N ILE A 95 -12.46 25.11 1.66
CA ILE A 95 -12.35 24.88 3.11
C ILE A 95 -13.79 24.81 3.62
N PRO A 96 -14.34 23.65 4.01
CA PRO A 96 -15.70 23.60 4.52
C PRO A 96 -15.64 23.89 6.01
N THR A 97 -16.11 25.07 6.41
CA THR A 97 -16.35 25.45 7.81
C THR A 97 -17.51 24.69 8.48
N HIS A 98 -17.90 23.54 7.94
CA HIS A 98 -18.94 22.70 8.51
C HIS A 98 -18.54 21.23 8.45
N PHE A 99 -17.60 20.84 9.32
CA PHE A 99 -17.60 19.50 9.90
C PHE A 99 -18.91 19.33 10.69
N LYS A 100 -19.98 18.92 10.02
CA LYS A 100 -21.13 18.32 10.71
C LYS A 100 -20.71 16.92 11.12
N THR A 101 -20.35 16.77 12.38
CA THR A 101 -20.21 15.48 13.05
C THR A 101 -21.48 14.65 12.82
N PRO A 102 -21.39 13.42 12.26
CA PRO A 102 -22.54 12.56 12.18
C PRO A 102 -22.78 11.97 13.58
N ASN A 103 -23.86 12.41 14.19
CA ASN A 103 -24.55 11.79 15.32
C ASN A 103 -23.69 11.52 16.55
N ASN A 104 -23.83 12.42 17.53
CA ASN A 104 -23.67 12.10 18.95
C ASN A 104 -24.67 10.98 19.33
N LYS A 105 -24.37 9.72 18.98
CA LYS A 105 -25.03 8.55 19.54
C LYS A 105 -24.52 8.40 20.96
N THR A 106 -25.18 9.06 21.90
CA THR A 106 -25.04 8.75 23.31
C THR A 106 -25.47 7.29 23.50
N CYS A 107 -24.60 6.49 24.08
CA CYS A 107 -24.91 5.11 24.40
C CYS A 107 -26.04 5.06 25.45
N PRO A 108 -26.95 4.07 25.38
CA PRO A 108 -27.99 3.86 26.39
C PRO A 108 -27.40 3.75 27.81
N VAL A 109 -28.22 4.05 28.82
CA VAL A 109 -27.84 3.89 30.23
C VAL A 109 -27.39 2.44 30.48
N ASP A 110 -26.32 2.26 31.26
CA ASP A 110 -25.61 0.99 31.51
C ASP A 110 -24.79 0.40 30.35
N THR A 111 -24.48 1.20 29.32
CA THR A 111 -23.52 0.82 28.27
C THR A 111 -22.38 1.83 28.14
N ARG A 112 -21.19 1.34 27.73
CA ARG A 112 -19.99 2.17 27.52
C ARG A 112 -19.68 2.34 26.04
N LYS A 113 -19.22 3.52 25.65
CA LYS A 113 -18.83 3.84 24.28
C LYS A 113 -17.51 3.16 23.89
N CYS A 114 -17.47 2.49 22.74
CA CYS A 114 -16.28 1.87 22.15
C CYS A 114 -16.01 2.46 20.77
N GLU A 115 -14.90 3.17 20.62
CA GLU A 115 -14.39 3.68 19.34
C GLU A 115 -13.39 2.68 18.78
N TYR A 116 -13.88 1.72 18.00
CA TYR A 116 -13.05 0.62 17.49
C TYR A 116 -12.36 0.96 16.16
N LEU A 117 -12.85 1.96 15.42
CA LEU A 117 -12.26 2.51 14.18
C LEU A 117 -12.52 4.03 14.09
N PRO A 118 -11.71 4.78 13.32
CA PRO A 118 -11.93 6.21 13.10
C PRO A 118 -13.36 6.51 12.64
N GLY A 119 -14.12 7.24 13.46
CA GLY A 119 -15.52 7.60 13.19
C GLY A 119 -16.55 6.48 13.35
N LYS A 120 -16.15 5.25 13.76
CA LYS A 120 -17.07 4.15 14.04
C LYS A 120 -17.14 3.87 15.54
N ILE A 121 -18.36 3.85 16.07
CA ILE A 121 -18.66 3.70 17.49
C ILE A 121 -19.63 2.53 17.68
N GLU A 122 -19.40 1.75 18.74
CA GLU A 122 -20.28 0.71 19.26
C GLU A 122 -20.54 0.94 20.77
N CYS A 123 -21.66 0.46 21.32
CA CYS A 123 -22.00 0.59 22.74
C CYS A 123 -21.89 -0.77 23.43
N CYS A 124 -20.88 -0.97 24.26
CA CYS A 124 -20.63 -2.22 24.97
C CYS A 124 -21.46 -2.32 26.25
N THR A 125 -21.99 -3.50 26.50
CA THR A 125 -22.69 -3.88 27.73
C THR A 125 -21.72 -4.20 28.88
N LYS A 126 -22.26 -4.33 30.09
CA LYS A 126 -21.48 -4.65 31.29
C LYS A 126 -20.91 -6.07 31.19
N GLY A 127 -19.59 -6.16 31.02
CA GLY A 127 -18.87 -7.42 30.85
C GLY A 127 -18.08 -7.51 29.55
N GLU A 128 -18.35 -6.63 28.58
CA GLU A 128 -17.66 -6.62 27.30
C GLU A 128 -16.46 -5.65 27.28
N ASN A 129 -15.35 -6.09 26.69
CA ASN A 129 -14.14 -5.35 26.35
C ASN A 129 -14.19 -4.68 24.97
N CYS A 130 -13.72 -3.44 24.88
CA CYS A 130 -13.57 -2.72 23.62
C CYS A 130 -12.23 -3.09 22.98
N ILE A 131 -12.26 -3.82 21.87
CA ILE A 131 -11.05 -4.27 21.17
C ILE A 131 -10.84 -3.42 19.90
N PRO A 132 -9.67 -2.78 19.71
CA PRO A 132 -9.35 -2.04 18.49
C PRO A 132 -9.55 -2.88 17.23
N ASN A 133 -10.14 -2.28 16.18
CA ASN A 133 -10.50 -2.93 14.91
C ASN A 133 -11.54 -4.07 14.99
N VAL A 134 -12.11 -4.35 16.17
CA VAL A 134 -12.99 -5.51 16.39
C VAL A 134 -14.34 -5.12 17.02
N GLY A 135 -14.36 -4.21 17.99
CA GLY A 135 -15.57 -3.81 18.72
C GLY A 135 -15.70 -4.46 20.10
N CYS A 136 -16.93 -4.50 20.63
CA CYS A 136 -17.25 -5.03 21.96
C CYS A 136 -17.21 -6.56 22.03
N ARG A 137 -16.46 -7.17 22.96
CA ARG A 137 -16.35 -8.64 23.13
C ARG A 137 -16.29 -9.05 24.60
N CYS A 138 -17.00 -10.11 24.99
CA CYS A 138 -16.94 -10.69 26.34
C CYS A 138 -15.56 -11.27 26.68
#